data_AF-A0A9X3G9N0-F1
#
_entry.id   AF-A0A9X3G9N0-F1
#
_cell.length_a   1.000
_cell.length_b   1.000
_cell.length_c   1.000
_cell.angle_alpha   90.00
_cell.angle_beta   90.00
_cell.angle_gamma   90.00
#
_symmetry.space_group_name_H-M   'P 1'
#
loop_
_entity.id
_entity.type
_entity.pdbx_description
1 polymer ?
#
loop_
_entity_poly.entity_id
_entity_poly.type
_entity_poly.pdbx_seq_one_letter_code
_entity_poly.pdbx_strand_id
1 'polypeptide(L)'
;MERPHAVLSARDRLPRRHFLRTARLNAVGFSALGGACLVAAATGALASRRTGRPPAIGAALGPAVVLTGLVALDRRKWAGTTTGFSFTDDAATTRAVADQLAARGLPVIVEERPPGSPALRYAHRHARQVHAALEDLGIPAPLP
;
A
#
# COMPACT_ATOMS: atom_id res chain seq x y z
N MET A 1 14.21 15.26 -48.75
CA MET A 1 15.05 14.38 -47.93
C MET A 1 14.17 13.85 -46.81
N GLU A 2 13.60 12.67 -47.04
CA GLU A 2 12.68 11.98 -46.13
C GLU A 2 13.37 11.59 -44.82
N ARG A 3 12.65 11.72 -43.70
CA ARG A 3 12.90 10.96 -42.48
C ARG A 3 11.59 10.33 -42.02
N PRO A 4 11.35 9.04 -42.29
CA PRO A 4 10.27 8.29 -41.67
C PRO A 4 10.71 7.90 -40.26
N HIS A 5 10.10 8.49 -39.24
CA HIS A 5 10.28 8.01 -37.87
C HIS A 5 8.95 7.64 -37.23
N ALA A 6 8.97 6.41 -36.74
CA ALA A 6 8.15 5.89 -35.66
C ALA A 6 6.70 5.51 -35.98
N VAL A 7 6.57 4.32 -36.57
CA VAL A 7 5.57 3.35 -36.11
C VAL A 7 5.85 3.05 -34.63
N LEU A 8 5.32 3.88 -33.72
CA LEU A 8 5.24 3.52 -32.30
C LEU A 8 3.94 2.77 -32.07
N SER A 9 4.04 1.48 -32.36
CA SER A 9 3.24 0.36 -31.88
C SER A 9 2.16 0.73 -30.86
N ALA A 10 0.91 0.68 -31.30
CA ALA A 10 -0.30 0.69 -30.48
C ALA A 10 -0.48 -0.63 -29.69
N ARG A 11 0.61 -1.20 -29.14
CA ARG A 11 0.57 -2.39 -28.29
C ARG A 11 1.22 -2.09 -26.94
N ASP A 12 0.49 -2.46 -25.90
CA ASP A 12 0.96 -2.67 -24.52
C ASP A 12 1.03 -1.47 -23.57
N ARG A 13 -0.07 -0.72 -23.45
CA ARG A 13 -0.41 -0.12 -22.15
C ARG A 13 -1.71 -0.70 -21.61
N LEU A 14 -1.72 -2.02 -21.40
CA LEU A 14 -2.64 -2.59 -20.44
C LEU A 14 -2.34 -1.94 -19.07
N PRO A 15 -3.34 -1.38 -18.38
CA PRO A 15 -3.13 -0.80 -17.06
C PRO A 15 -2.66 -1.92 -16.14
N ARG A 16 -1.37 -1.92 -15.79
CA ARG A 16 -0.79 -2.79 -14.76
C ARG A 16 -1.47 -2.44 -13.44
N ARG A 17 -2.57 -3.14 -13.13
CA ARG A 17 -3.22 -3.11 -11.82
C ARG A 17 -2.22 -3.71 -10.82
N HIS A 18 -1.37 -2.87 -10.24
CA HIS A 18 -0.51 -3.25 -9.13
C HIS A 18 -1.40 -3.53 -7.91
N PHE A 19 -1.69 -4.81 -7.69
CA PHE A 19 -2.49 -5.25 -6.53
C PHE A 19 -1.75 -5.07 -5.21
N LEU A 20 -0.42 -4.98 -5.24
CA LEU A 20 0.44 -4.74 -4.08
C LEU A 20 0.93 -3.29 -4.10
N ARG A 21 0.69 -2.56 -3.00
CA ARG A 21 1.04 -1.14 -2.85
C ARG A 21 2.43 -0.95 -2.25
N THR A 22 2.88 -1.86 -1.39
CA THR A 22 4.20 -1.76 -0.73
C THR A 22 5.21 -2.79 -1.20
N ALA A 23 4.76 -4.00 -1.53
CA ALA A 23 5.65 -5.06 -1.96
C ALA A 23 5.96 -4.97 -3.47
N ARG A 24 7.20 -4.65 -3.82
CA ARG A 24 7.76 -5.04 -5.12
C ARG A 24 8.20 -6.50 -4.99
N LEU A 25 7.39 -7.42 -5.52
CA LEU A 25 7.78 -8.83 -5.60
C LEU A 25 8.92 -8.98 -6.61
N ASN A 26 10.13 -9.21 -6.11
CA ASN A 26 11.24 -9.67 -6.94
C ASN A 26 10.98 -11.10 -7.43
N ALA A 27 11.75 -11.58 -8.41
CA ALA A 27 11.60 -12.93 -8.97
C ALA A 27 11.52 -14.03 -7.88
N VAL A 28 12.35 -13.91 -6.83
CA VAL A 28 12.34 -14.80 -5.66
C VAL A 28 10.99 -14.79 -4.93
N GLY A 29 10.36 -13.62 -4.79
CA GLY A 29 9.04 -13.49 -4.18
C GLY A 29 7.93 -14.13 -5.01
N PHE A 30 8.01 -14.04 -6.34
CA PHE A 30 7.08 -14.76 -7.22
C PHE A 30 7.26 -16.27 -7.15
N SER A 31 8.50 -16.76 -7.07
CA SER A 31 8.78 -18.19 -6.90
C SER A 31 8.28 -18.72 -5.56
N ALA A 32 8.49 -17.98 -4.47
CA ALA A 32 7.97 -18.33 -3.16
C ALA A 32 6.44 -18.35 -3.12
N LEU A 33 5.79 -17.37 -3.77
CA LEU A 33 4.34 -17.33 -3.90
C LEU A 33 3.80 -18.51 -4.73
N GLY A 34 4.44 -18.83 -5.84
CA GLY A 34 4.11 -20.00 -6.66
C GLY A 34 4.22 -21.30 -5.85
N GLY A 35 5.30 -21.47 -5.10
CA GLY A 35 5.50 -22.61 -4.19
C GLY A 35 4.42 -22.69 -3.12
N ALA A 36 4.10 -21.57 -2.46
CA ALA A 36 3.05 -21.52 -1.44
C ALA A 36 1.66 -21.86 -2.01
N CYS A 37 1.32 -21.34 -3.20
CA CYS A 37 0.09 -21.68 -3.90
C CYS A 37 0.02 -23.18 -4.27
N LEU A 38 1.12 -23.77 -4.73
CA LEU A 38 1.17 -25.21 -5.05
C LEU A 38 1.00 -26.08 -3.81
N VAL A 39 1.68 -25.75 -2.71
CA VAL A 39 1.51 -26.46 -1.42
C VAL A 39 0.08 -26.30 -0.92
N ALA A 40 -0.50 -25.10 -0.99
CA ALA A 40 -1.88 -24.87 -0.58
C ALA A 40 -2.89 -25.62 -1.46
N ALA A 41 -2.68 -25.68 -2.77
CA ALA A 41 -3.51 -26.46 -3.70
C ALA A 41 -3.43 -27.96 -3.42
N ALA A 42 -2.22 -28.49 -3.19
CA ALA A 42 -2.01 -29.90 -2.85
C ALA A 42 -2.68 -30.26 -1.52
N THR A 43 -2.52 -29.40 -0.51
CA THR A 43 -3.14 -29.57 0.82
C THR A 43 -4.66 -29.49 0.73
N GLY A 44 -5.20 -28.51 0.00
CA GLY A 44 -6.64 -28.31 -0.21
C GLY A 44 -7.30 -29.45 -1.00
N ALA A 45 -6.60 -29.99 -2.00
CA ALA A 45 -7.03 -31.17 -2.75
C ALA A 45 -7.07 -32.42 -1.85
N LEU A 46 -6.05 -32.62 -1.02
CA LEU A 46 -5.96 -33.75 -0.09
C LEU A 46 -7.07 -33.68 0.99
N ALA A 47 -7.33 -32.49 1.53
CA ALA A 47 -8.39 -32.25 2.50
C ALA A 47 -9.81 -32.44 1.89
N SER A 48 -10.00 -32.03 0.64
CA SER A 48 -11.27 -32.20 -0.08
C SER A 48 -11.56 -33.67 -0.38
N ARG A 49 -10.53 -34.46 -0.72
CA ARG A 49 -10.65 -35.92 -0.86
C ARG A 49 -11.12 -36.60 0.42
N ARG A 50 -10.67 -36.14 1.59
CA ARG A 50 -11.11 -36.68 2.90
C ARG A 50 -12.54 -36.30 3.27
N THR A 51 -13.07 -35.22 2.71
CA THR A 51 -14.42 -34.71 3.01
C THR A 51 -15.45 -35.07 1.93
N GLY A 52 -15.08 -35.92 0.97
CA GLY A 52 -15.96 -36.34 -0.14
C GLY A 52 -16.30 -35.22 -1.13
N ARG A 53 -15.61 -34.08 -1.05
CA ARG A 53 -15.82 -32.92 -1.93
C ARG A 53 -14.97 -33.03 -3.19
N PRO A 54 -15.40 -32.41 -4.31
CA PRO A 54 -14.63 -32.41 -5.54
C PRO A 54 -13.23 -31.81 -5.29
N PRO A 55 -12.15 -32.54 -5.63
CA PRO A 55 -10.78 -32.09 -5.33
C PRO A 55 -10.40 -30.80 -6.06
N ALA A 56 -11.06 -30.51 -7.20
CA ALA A 56 -10.89 -29.26 -7.93
C ALA A 56 -11.27 -28.02 -7.10
N ILE A 57 -12.29 -28.11 -6.24
CA ILE A 57 -12.73 -27.00 -5.39
C ILE A 57 -11.68 -26.69 -4.31
N GLY A 58 -11.15 -27.73 -3.66
CA GLY A 58 -10.06 -27.59 -2.69
C GLY A 58 -8.75 -27.08 -3.30
N ALA A 59 -8.42 -27.55 -4.51
CA ALA A 59 -7.24 -27.12 -5.25
C ALA A 59 -7.30 -25.63 -5.65
N ALA A 60 -8.49 -25.10 -5.94
CA ALA A 60 -8.69 -23.69 -6.28
C ALA A 60 -8.74 -22.78 -5.05
N LEU A 61 -9.36 -23.23 -3.96
CA LEU A 61 -9.49 -22.43 -2.72
C LEU A 61 -8.14 -22.17 -2.06
N GLY A 62 -7.23 -23.14 -2.04
CA GLY A 62 -5.90 -22.99 -1.42
C GLY A 62 -5.12 -21.76 -1.93
N PRO A 63 -4.83 -21.68 -3.24
CA PRO A 63 -4.18 -20.52 -3.86
C PRO A 63 -4.95 -19.21 -3.63
N ALA A 64 -6.29 -19.24 -3.68
CA ALA A 64 -7.11 -18.05 -3.46
C ALA A 64 -6.95 -17.50 -2.04
N VAL A 65 -6.89 -18.37 -1.02
CA VAL A 65 -6.61 -17.98 0.37
C VAL A 65 -5.21 -17.38 0.51
N VAL A 66 -4.19 -18.00 -0.10
CA VAL A 66 -2.80 -17.50 -0.06
C VAL A 66 -2.71 -16.10 -0.67
N LEU A 67 -3.29 -15.89 -1.86
CA LEU A 67 -3.29 -14.60 -2.54
C LEU A 67 -4.05 -13.53 -1.75
N THR A 68 -5.23 -13.87 -1.23
CA THR A 68 -6.05 -12.94 -0.43
C THR A 68 -5.34 -12.55 0.86
N GLY A 69 -4.71 -13.52 1.54
CA GLY A 69 -3.90 -13.29 2.73
C GLY A 69 -2.71 -12.37 2.46
N LEU A 70 -1.99 -12.57 1.35
CA LEU A 70 -0.88 -11.71 0.95
C LEU A 70 -1.34 -10.27 0.71
N VAL A 71 -2.43 -10.07 -0.03
CA VAL A 71 -3.00 -8.74 -0.28
C VAL A 71 -3.46 -8.08 1.02
N ALA A 72 -4.10 -8.83 1.91
CA ALA A 72 -4.54 -8.33 3.21
C ALA A 72 -3.34 -7.89 4.07
N LEU A 73 -2.27 -8.68 4.10
CA LEU A 73 -1.04 -8.36 4.84
C LEU A 73 -0.32 -7.14 4.24
N ASP A 74 -0.18 -7.05 2.92
CA ASP A 74 0.41 -5.89 2.25
C ASP A 74 -0.39 -4.61 2.56
N ARG A 75 -1.72 -4.68 2.48
CA ARG A 75 -2.58 -3.54 2.83
C ARG A 75 -2.48 -3.15 4.30
N ARG A 76 -2.44 -4.12 5.23
CA ARG A 76 -2.26 -3.83 6.66
C ARG A 76 -0.90 -3.19 6.92
N LYS A 77 0.15 -3.69 6.28
CA LYS A 77 1.49 -3.13 6.38
C LYS A 77 1.53 -1.70 5.87
N TRP A 78 0.97 -1.45 4.68
CA TRP A 78 0.90 -0.10 4.11
C TRP A 78 0.06 0.86 4.94
N ALA A 79 -1.07 0.41 5.50
CA ALA A 79 -1.90 1.21 6.39
C ALA A 79 -1.17 1.64 7.68
N GLY A 80 -0.16 0.87 8.11
CA GLY A 80 0.71 1.18 9.24
C GLY A 80 1.92 2.04 8.87
N THR A 81 2.27 2.17 7.59
CA THR A 81 3.39 3.01 7.15
C THR A 81 3.11 4.47 7.50
N THR A 82 4.07 5.12 8.14
CA THR A 82 4.00 6.55 8.47
C THR A 82 4.41 7.39 7.26
N THR A 83 3.60 8.38 6.92
CA THR A 83 3.93 9.41 5.94
C THR A 83 4.37 10.67 6.69
N GLY A 84 5.46 11.29 6.23
CA GLY A 84 5.92 12.59 6.73
C GLY A 84 5.46 13.69 5.78
N PHE A 85 4.98 14.81 6.32
CA PHE A 85 4.58 15.98 5.56
C PHE A 85 5.15 17.23 6.21
N SER A 86 5.89 18.03 5.43
CA SER A 86 6.41 19.34 5.84
C SER A 86 5.69 20.42 5.03
N PHE A 87 5.28 21.49 5.69
CA PHE A 87 4.62 22.64 5.07
C PHE A 87 5.20 23.98 5.53
N THR A 88 6.09 23.97 6.53
CA THR A 88 6.75 25.15 7.08
C THR A 88 8.11 24.74 7.67
N ASP A 89 9.05 25.67 7.65
CA ASP A 89 10.35 25.51 8.31
C ASP A 89 10.29 25.87 9.81
N ASP A 90 9.18 26.47 10.26
CA ASP A 90 8.98 26.82 11.67
C ASP A 90 8.43 25.65 12.50
N ALA A 91 9.25 25.16 13.42
CA ALA A 91 8.89 24.05 14.31
C ALA A 91 7.76 24.43 15.28
N ALA A 92 7.64 25.71 15.67
CA ALA A 92 6.56 26.14 16.56
C ALA A 92 5.20 26.05 15.86
N THR A 93 5.12 26.51 14.61
CA THR A 93 3.92 26.37 13.77
C THR A 93 3.56 24.89 13.55
N THR A 94 4.53 24.02 13.23
CA THR A 94 4.27 22.58 13.03
C THR A 94 3.75 21.91 14.30
N ARG A 95 4.28 22.27 15.47
CA ARG A 95 3.78 21.75 16.77
C ARG A 95 2.37 22.25 17.08
N ALA A 96 2.08 23.54 16.87
CA ALA A 96 0.75 24.08 17.10
C ALA A 96 -0.33 23.40 16.25
N VAL A 97 -0.01 23.12 14.98
CA VAL A 97 -0.91 22.36 14.08
C VAL A 97 -1.03 20.90 14.55
N ALA A 98 0.06 20.28 15.01
CA ALA A 98 0.01 18.92 15.54
C ALA A 98 -0.91 18.82 16.77
N ASP A 99 -0.84 19.79 17.68
CA ASP A 99 -1.69 19.85 18.88
C ASP A 99 -3.17 20.03 18.51
N GLN A 100 -3.47 20.84 17.50
CA GLN A 100 -4.84 21.00 16.99
C GLN A 100 -5.38 19.69 16.38
N LEU A 101 -4.55 18.95 15.64
CA LEU A 101 -4.93 17.65 15.07
C LEU A 101 -5.09 16.59 16.17
N ALA A 102 -4.22 16.60 17.19
CA ALA A 102 -4.32 15.72 18.35
C ALA A 102 -5.59 15.99 19.16
N ALA A 103 -5.98 17.26 19.34
CA ALA A 103 -7.23 17.65 19.99
C ALA A 103 -8.48 17.15 19.23
N ARG A 104 -8.38 16.96 17.91
CA ARG A 104 -9.42 16.33 17.07
C ARG A 104 -9.37 14.80 17.08
N GLY A 105 -8.51 14.20 17.91
CA GLY A 105 -8.35 12.75 18.03
C GLY A 105 -7.52 12.11 16.91
N LEU A 106 -6.78 12.90 16.13
CA LEU A 106 -5.93 12.38 15.06
C LEU A 106 -4.52 12.10 15.59
N PRO A 107 -4.03 10.84 15.50
CA PRO A 107 -2.70 10.49 16.00
C PRO A 107 -1.61 10.99 15.05
N VAL A 108 -1.06 12.15 15.35
CA VAL A 108 0.05 12.80 14.64
C VAL A 108 1.26 12.95 15.57
N ILE A 109 2.46 12.90 15.00
CA ILE A 109 3.73 13.09 15.72
C ILE A 109 4.53 14.14 14.97
N VAL A 110 5.19 15.06 15.68
CA VAL A 110 6.15 15.98 15.05
C VAL A 110 7.53 15.30 15.03
N GLU A 111 8.11 15.18 13.84
CA GLU A 111 9.50 14.79 13.68
C GLU A 111 10.33 16.02 13.32
N GLU A 112 11.19 16.42 14.24
CA GLU A 112 12.25 17.40 14.00
C GLU A 112 13.52 16.65 13.68
N ARG A 113 13.88 16.56 12.39
CA ARG A 113 15.08 15.87 11.95
C ARG A 113 16.09 16.89 11.40
N PRO A 114 17.18 17.23 12.11
CA PRO A 114 18.25 18.04 11.53
C PRO A 114 18.97 17.27 10.40
N PRO A 115 19.36 17.90 9.27
CA PRO A 115 19.21 19.32 8.89
C PRO A 115 17.94 19.61 8.05
N GLY A 116 16.81 18.98 8.35
CA GLY A 116 15.56 19.09 7.61
C GLY A 116 14.45 19.87 8.34
N SER A 117 13.48 20.34 7.54
CA SER A 117 12.27 21.04 8.01
C SER A 117 11.43 20.14 8.93
N PRO A 118 10.78 20.70 9.96
CA PRO A 118 9.92 19.96 10.88
C PRO A 118 8.73 19.34 10.11
N ALA A 119 8.50 18.04 10.31
CA ALA A 119 7.49 17.30 9.56
C ALA A 119 6.43 16.68 10.48
N LEU A 120 5.16 16.75 10.07
CA LEU A 120 4.08 15.96 10.65
C LEU A 120 4.17 14.53 10.15
N ARG A 121 4.20 13.58 11.09
CA ARG A 121 4.08 12.15 10.81
C ARG A 121 2.72 11.62 11.23
N TYR A 122 2.11 10.88 10.32
CA TYR A 122 0.86 10.16 10.58
C TYR A 122 0.85 8.84 9.83
N ALA A 123 0.14 7.85 10.39
CA ALA A 123 -0.04 6.58 9.70
C ALA A 123 -0.91 6.77 8.45
N HIS A 124 -0.60 6.04 7.38
CA HIS A 124 -1.31 6.18 6.12
C HIS A 124 -2.83 5.94 6.24
N ARG A 125 -3.26 5.08 7.17
CA ARG A 125 -4.70 4.88 7.49
C ARG A 125 -5.43 6.18 7.89
N HIS A 126 -4.72 7.15 8.47
CA HIS A 126 -5.26 8.44 8.90
C HIS A 126 -5.02 9.56 7.88
N ALA A 127 -4.34 9.28 6.76
CA ALA A 127 -3.94 10.30 5.80
C ALA A 127 -5.11 11.16 5.32
N ARG A 128 -6.24 10.53 4.95
CA ARG A 128 -7.44 11.27 4.49
C ARG A 128 -8.03 12.19 5.56
N GLN A 129 -8.07 11.72 6.81
CA GLN A 129 -8.63 12.51 7.92
C GLN A 129 -7.70 13.67 8.28
N VAL A 130 -6.39 13.42 8.26
CA VAL A 130 -5.37 14.46 8.46
C VAL A 130 -5.39 15.48 7.34
N HIS A 131 -5.49 15.05 6.07
CA HIS A 131 -5.59 15.96 4.92
C HIS A 131 -6.84 16.84 4.99
N ALA A 132 -8.01 16.25 5.26
CA ALA A 132 -9.24 17.03 5.44
C ALA A 132 -9.11 18.04 6.58
N ALA A 133 -8.53 17.62 7.72
CA ALA A 133 -8.33 18.53 8.85
C ALA A 133 -7.29 19.63 8.58
N LEU A 134 -6.28 19.37 7.74
CA LEU A 134 -5.32 20.38 7.29
C LEU A 134 -5.96 21.38 6.33
N GLU A 135 -6.81 20.91 5.41
CA GLU A 135 -7.59 21.77 4.51
C GLU A 135 -8.54 22.69 5.30
N ASP A 136 -9.21 22.16 6.34
CA ASP A 136 -10.04 22.96 7.26
C ASP A 136 -9.24 24.06 7.99
N LEU A 137 -7.93 23.86 8.17
CA LEU A 137 -7.01 24.82 8.78
C LEU A 137 -6.38 25.77 7.74
N GLY A 138 -6.75 25.66 6.47
CA GLY A 138 -6.19 26.46 5.37
C GLY A 138 -4.76 26.06 4.97
N ILE A 139 -4.29 24.88 5.40
CA ILE A 139 -2.96 24.38 5.08
C ILE A 139 -3.08 23.49 3.83
N PRO A 140 -2.33 23.77 2.75
CA PRO A 140 -2.41 22.99 1.53
C PRO A 140 -1.99 21.54 1.81
N ALA A 141 -2.90 20.60 1.60
CA ALA A 141 -2.60 19.18 1.73
C ALA A 141 -1.58 18.74 0.67
N PRO A 142 -0.69 17.77 0.99
CA PRO A 142 0.20 17.20 -0.02
C PRO A 142 -0.63 16.51 -1.11
N LEU A 143 -0.35 16.84 -2.38
CA LEU A 143 -0.99 16.18 -3.53
C LEU A 143 -0.77 14.65 -3.48
N PRO A 144 -1.80 13.85 -3.84
CA PRO A 144 -1.76 12.38 -3.78
C PRO A 144 -0.81 11.72 -4.79
#